data_AF-A0AAU7X0Z8-F1
#
_entry.id   AF-A0AAU7X0Z8-F1
#
_cell.length_a   1.000
_cell.length_b   1.000
_cell.length_c   1.000
_cell.angle_alpha   90.00
_cell.angle_beta   90.00
_cell.angle_gamma   90.00
#
_symmetry.space_group_name_H-M   'P 1'
#
loop_
_entity.id
_entity.type
_entity.pdbx_description
1 polymer ?
#
loop_
_entity_poly.entity_id
_entity_poly.type
_entity_poly.pdbx_seq_one_letter_code
_entity_poly.pdbx_strand_id
1 'polypeptide(L)'
;MTVRKKLYFIGWDYSTPRSVPFKRALQDRDFPWEPVALVHDKVLIDAVDGIQLMTTEDFLAQCIPGQTTALLFSHDEQQRSLWQRRGRDHGIQWVDQGELLMDYAALLSDSGRSRDLGTMILPQTFDSAARDALRAFCGCWPDAKSNQTFEAYLSFLDTGLATRLSEVMQPLSEHPFYQAAAQRQSMQPCETENTLVWEIAPKRTAFLEQAVLQSPSKRVNYAFSAMNAADIAGEAARLKLLLQGLGISPAASSVHSEGGELFQTGVDGFDLPDIAAPRKWLHLQVDDPATLLQALSQHTRELLAHVRVGLRPTQLLKLLERHPIERMTLICDRPGPLGLQVTINIKGL
;
A
#
# COMPACT_ATOMS: atom_id res chain seq x y z
N MET A 1 17.40 21.52 31.55
CA MET A 1 16.52 21.62 30.36
C MET A 1 17.02 20.60 29.36
N THR A 2 16.21 19.61 29.01
CA THR A 2 16.50 18.69 27.90
C THR A 2 16.32 19.45 26.58
N VAL A 3 17.32 19.39 25.70
CA VAL A 3 17.23 20.00 24.37
C VAL A 3 16.20 19.20 23.57
N ARG A 4 15.11 19.85 23.14
CA ARG A 4 14.09 19.19 22.31
C ARG A 4 14.60 19.00 20.90
N LYS A 5 14.26 17.87 20.28
CA LYS A 5 14.59 17.60 18.89
C LYS A 5 13.65 18.36 17.97
N LYS A 6 14.18 18.95 16.89
CA LYS A 6 13.39 19.73 15.93
C LYS A 6 12.54 18.82 15.04
N LEU A 7 11.29 19.22 14.78
CA LEU A 7 10.36 18.45 13.97
C LEU A 7 9.61 19.36 12.97
N TYR A 8 9.64 18.97 11.70
CA TYR A 8 8.89 19.61 10.62
C TYR A 8 7.68 18.76 10.20
N PHE A 9 6.61 19.38 9.71
CA PHE A 9 5.40 18.68 9.32
C PHE A 9 5.00 19.02 7.89
N ILE A 10 4.80 18.03 7.04
CA ILE A 10 4.54 18.22 5.62
C ILE A 10 3.13 17.75 5.29
N GLY A 11 2.32 18.63 4.70
CA GLY A 11 0.95 18.30 4.29
C GLY A 11 0.02 17.99 5.47
N TRP A 12 0.33 18.49 6.66
CA TRP A 12 -0.48 18.26 7.84
C TRP A 12 -1.76 19.10 7.78
N ASP A 13 -2.91 18.43 7.64
CA ASP A 13 -4.19 19.08 7.87
C ASP A 13 -4.37 19.34 9.37
N TYR A 14 -3.94 20.52 9.80
CA TYR A 14 -4.06 20.93 11.19
C TYR A 14 -5.53 21.06 11.62
N SER A 15 -6.51 21.16 10.71
CA SER A 15 -7.91 21.35 11.10
C SER A 15 -8.64 20.04 11.43
N THR A 16 -8.13 18.89 10.96
CA THR A 16 -8.81 17.60 11.08
C THR A 16 -8.95 17.12 12.53
N PRO A 17 -10.07 16.51 12.94
CA PRO A 17 -10.19 15.87 14.26
C PRO A 17 -9.10 14.83 14.55
N ARG A 18 -8.54 14.18 13.51
CA ARG A 18 -7.46 13.19 13.66
C ARG A 18 -6.15 13.80 14.17
N SER A 19 -5.97 15.11 14.04
CA SER A 19 -4.77 15.82 14.49
C SER A 19 -4.76 16.09 16.00
N VAL A 20 -5.92 16.03 16.66
CA VAL A 20 -6.10 16.47 18.06
C VAL A 20 -5.13 15.79 19.04
N PRO A 21 -4.92 14.45 19.02
CA PRO A 21 -4.02 13.81 19.97
C PRO A 21 -2.58 14.29 19.85
N PHE A 22 -2.12 14.48 18.63
CA PHE A 22 -0.75 14.88 18.38
C PHE A 22 -0.50 16.36 18.64
N LYS A 23 -1.49 17.22 18.38
CA LYS A 23 -1.44 18.62 18.83
C LYS A 23 -1.29 18.73 20.35
N ARG A 24 -2.11 17.98 21.09
CA ARG A 24 -2.06 17.97 22.55
C ARG A 24 -0.71 17.46 23.05
N ALA A 25 -0.14 16.46 22.39
CA ALA A 25 1.22 15.99 22.68
C ALA A 25 2.26 17.10 22.45
N LEU A 26 2.25 17.77 21.31
CA LEU A 26 3.17 18.88 20.99
C LEU A 26 3.06 20.07 21.96
N GLN A 27 1.88 20.30 22.54
CA GLN A 27 1.64 21.33 23.55
C GLN A 27 2.12 20.92 24.94
N ASP A 28 2.34 19.62 25.19
CA ASP A 28 2.85 19.15 26.48
C ASP A 28 4.34 19.48 26.62
N ARG A 29 4.73 19.96 27.81
CA ARG A 29 6.11 20.38 28.07
C ARG A 29 7.09 19.21 28.14
N ASP A 30 6.60 18.01 28.44
CA ASP A 30 7.37 16.78 28.52
C ASP A 30 7.58 16.14 27.14
N PHE A 31 6.90 16.64 26.09
CA PHE A 31 7.07 16.08 24.76
C PHE A 31 8.48 16.39 24.22
N PRO A 32 9.22 15.37 23.73
CA PRO A 32 10.65 15.51 23.43
C PRO A 32 10.94 16.25 22.12
N TRP A 33 9.91 16.56 21.34
CA TRP A 33 10.03 17.22 20.04
C TRP A 33 9.49 18.64 20.06
N GLU A 34 10.20 19.53 19.38
CA GLU A 34 9.83 20.92 19.17
C GLU A 34 9.28 21.10 17.75
N PRO A 35 8.01 21.54 17.60
CA PRO A 35 7.45 21.83 16.29
C PRO A 35 8.12 23.07 15.69
N VAL A 36 8.81 22.92 14.55
CA VAL A 36 9.50 24.02 13.88
C VAL A 36 8.59 24.68 12.85
N ALA A 37 8.12 23.92 11.86
CA ALA A 37 7.29 24.47 10.80
C ALA A 37 6.34 23.45 10.15
N LEU A 38 5.21 23.98 9.67
CA LEU A 38 4.25 23.34 8.76
C LEU A 38 4.63 23.69 7.31
N VAL A 39 5.00 22.70 6.51
CA VAL A 39 5.36 22.86 5.10
C VAL A 39 4.12 22.69 4.22
N HIS A 40 3.75 23.76 3.52
CA HIS A 40 2.58 23.78 2.65
C HIS A 40 2.76 24.78 1.49
N ASP A 41 2.41 24.40 0.26
CA ASP A 41 2.61 25.24 -0.94
C ASP A 41 1.60 26.40 -1.06
N LYS A 42 0.52 26.35 -0.29
CA LYS A 42 -0.44 27.45 -0.16
C LYS A 42 -0.37 28.02 1.24
N VAL A 43 0.52 28.98 1.44
CA VAL A 43 0.64 29.72 2.71
C VAL A 43 -0.31 30.92 2.64
N LEU A 44 -1.43 30.85 3.35
CA LEU A 44 -2.40 31.94 3.47
C LEU A 44 -2.32 32.66 4.83
N ILE A 45 -1.53 32.12 5.76
CA ILE A 45 -1.33 32.59 7.14
C ILE A 45 0.11 32.28 7.57
N ASP A 46 0.67 33.09 8.47
CA ASP A 46 2.10 33.01 8.84
C ASP A 46 2.43 31.92 9.89
N ALA A 47 1.48 31.58 10.78
CA ALA A 47 1.64 30.54 11.80
C ALA A 47 0.31 29.93 12.25
N VAL A 48 0.33 28.71 12.80
CA VAL A 48 -0.80 28.07 13.50
C VAL A 48 -0.32 27.53 14.85
N ASP A 49 -0.99 27.92 15.95
CA ASP A 49 -0.63 27.54 17.33
C ASP A 49 0.85 27.76 17.67
N GLY A 50 1.44 28.83 17.13
CA GLY A 50 2.86 29.17 17.30
C GLY A 50 3.83 28.37 16.43
N ILE A 51 3.34 27.47 15.56
CA ILE A 51 4.13 26.73 14.57
C ILE A 51 4.16 27.54 13.27
N GLN A 52 5.36 27.85 12.78
CA GLN A 52 5.55 28.63 11.56
C GLN A 52 5.00 27.90 10.32
N LEU A 53 4.37 28.59 9.37
CA LEU A 53 4.16 28.04 8.03
C LEU A 53 5.36 28.36 7.13
N MET A 54 5.74 27.38 6.31
CA MET A 54 6.87 27.47 5.40
C MET A 54 6.50 26.91 4.03
N THR A 55 7.00 27.52 2.97
CA THR A 55 6.84 26.97 1.61
C THR A 55 7.74 25.75 1.43
N THR A 56 7.43 24.90 0.45
CA THR A 56 8.32 23.79 0.09
C THR A 56 9.74 24.25 -0.26
N GLU A 57 9.87 25.35 -1.00
CA GLU A 57 11.18 25.85 -1.44
C GLU A 57 12.02 26.34 -0.26
N ASP A 58 11.42 27.11 0.65
CA ASP A 58 12.10 27.60 1.85
C ASP A 58 12.52 26.46 2.77
N PHE A 59 11.67 25.43 2.90
CA PHE A 59 11.97 24.25 3.70
C PHE A 59 13.15 23.47 3.11
N LEU A 60 13.13 23.20 1.81
CA LEU A 60 14.20 22.46 1.14
C LEU A 60 15.53 23.21 1.17
N ALA A 61 15.51 24.55 1.11
CA ALA A 61 16.69 25.39 1.24
C ALA A 61 17.33 25.33 2.64
N GLN A 62 16.54 25.01 3.67
CA GLN A 62 16.99 24.90 5.07
C GLN A 62 17.30 23.46 5.51
N CYS A 63 17.06 22.47 4.63
CA CYS A 63 17.35 21.08 4.94
C CYS A 63 18.86 20.84 5.09
N ILE A 64 19.24 20.34 6.26
CA ILE A 64 20.59 19.82 6.54
C ILE A 64 20.50 18.29 6.55
N PRO A 65 21.23 17.59 5.65
CA PRO A 65 21.23 16.14 5.59
C PRO A 65 21.56 15.49 6.93
N GLY A 66 20.73 14.55 7.38
CA GLY A 66 20.92 13.81 8.64
C GLY A 66 20.60 14.60 9.92
N GLN A 67 20.21 15.88 9.81
CA GLN A 67 19.79 16.70 10.95
C GLN A 67 18.34 17.20 10.84
N THR A 68 17.74 17.06 9.67
CA THR A 68 16.36 17.50 9.41
C THR A 68 15.41 16.33 9.61
N THR A 69 14.55 16.40 10.62
CA THR A 69 13.55 15.37 10.92
C THR A 69 12.14 15.86 10.58
N ALA A 70 11.37 15.09 9.81
CA ALA A 70 10.06 15.51 9.34
C ALA A 70 8.99 14.40 9.37
N LEU A 71 7.74 14.81 9.54
CA LEU A 71 6.54 13.99 9.37
C LEU A 71 5.88 14.29 8.03
N LEU A 72 5.40 13.25 7.34
CA LEU A 72 4.66 13.37 6.10
C LEU A 72 3.19 12.94 6.29
N PHE A 73 2.27 13.90 6.20
CA PHE A 73 0.82 13.70 6.39
C PHE A 73 0.02 13.67 5.08
N SER A 74 0.68 13.78 3.92
CA SER A 74 -0.02 13.80 2.63
C SER A 74 -0.81 12.50 2.41
N HIS A 75 -2.10 12.63 2.14
CA HIS A 75 -2.96 11.50 1.75
C HIS A 75 -2.92 11.21 0.25
N ASP A 76 -2.36 12.11 -0.54
CA ASP A 76 -2.18 11.94 -1.99
C ASP A 76 -0.93 11.11 -2.29
N GLU A 77 -1.08 10.05 -3.08
CA GLU A 77 -0.01 9.11 -3.40
C GLU A 77 1.11 9.74 -4.24
N GLN A 78 0.77 10.60 -5.22
CA GLN A 78 1.76 11.26 -6.06
C GLN A 78 2.59 12.24 -5.25
N GLN A 79 1.94 13.02 -4.38
CA GLN A 79 2.61 13.93 -3.44
C GLN A 79 3.49 13.17 -2.45
N ARG A 80 3.06 12.02 -1.94
CA ARG A 80 3.89 11.20 -1.06
C ARG A 80 5.14 10.69 -1.76
N SER A 81 5.02 10.10 -2.95
CA SER A 81 6.17 9.66 -3.74
C SER A 81 7.15 10.80 -4.01
N LEU A 82 6.63 11.97 -4.38
CA LEU A 82 7.42 13.17 -4.61
C LEU A 82 8.19 13.59 -3.34
N TRP A 83 7.52 13.62 -2.19
CA TRP A 83 8.15 13.98 -0.92
C TRP A 83 9.16 12.95 -0.46
N GLN A 84 8.88 11.65 -0.61
CA GLN A 84 9.85 10.60 -0.31
C GLN A 84 11.11 10.73 -1.16
N ARG A 85 10.96 11.05 -2.47
CA ARG A 85 12.10 11.34 -3.34
C ARG A 85 12.88 12.56 -2.85
N ARG A 86 12.21 13.69 -2.60
CA ARG A 86 12.85 14.90 -2.04
C ARG A 86 13.56 14.61 -0.72
N GLY A 87 12.98 13.79 0.13
CA GLY A 87 13.60 13.39 1.40
C GLY A 87 14.90 12.64 1.22
N ARG A 88 14.99 11.75 0.21
CA ARG A 88 16.26 11.11 -0.14
C ARG A 88 17.28 12.12 -0.66
N ASP A 89 16.87 12.98 -1.58
CA ASP A 89 17.75 13.94 -2.25
C ASP A 89 18.32 14.98 -1.26
N HIS A 90 17.54 15.37 -0.24
CA HIS A 90 17.91 16.36 0.78
C HIS A 90 18.32 15.76 2.14
N GLY A 91 18.37 14.42 2.26
CA GLY A 91 18.77 13.74 3.49
C GLY A 91 17.83 13.97 4.68
N ILE A 92 16.53 14.08 4.43
CA ILE A 92 15.48 14.23 5.45
C ILE A 92 15.26 12.89 6.15
N GLN A 93 15.25 12.92 7.49
CA GLN A 93 14.87 11.80 8.34
C GLN A 93 13.36 11.80 8.53
N TRP A 94 12.69 10.85 7.90
CA TRP A 94 11.25 10.66 8.09
C TRP A 94 10.99 9.97 9.42
N VAL A 95 10.06 10.51 10.21
CA VAL A 95 9.55 9.89 11.44
C VAL A 95 8.05 9.72 11.34
N ASP A 96 7.51 8.75 12.09
CA ASP A 96 6.08 8.43 12.11
C ASP A 96 5.39 9.06 13.32
N GLN A 97 4.15 9.54 13.14
CA GLN A 97 3.40 10.17 14.22
C GLN A 97 3.18 9.23 15.41
N GLY A 98 2.94 7.95 15.13
CA GLY A 98 2.82 6.90 16.13
C GLY A 98 4.11 6.71 16.91
N GLU A 99 5.29 6.84 16.27
CA GLU A 99 6.59 6.59 16.91
C GLU A 99 6.81 7.62 18.00
N LEU A 100 6.59 8.88 17.65
CA LEU A 100 6.74 10.00 18.57
C LEU A 100 5.75 9.92 19.73
N LEU A 101 4.52 9.44 19.49
CA LEU A 101 3.52 9.26 20.54
C LEU A 101 3.81 8.06 21.45
N MET A 102 4.34 6.96 20.90
CA MET A 102 4.75 5.78 21.67
C MET A 102 5.98 6.07 22.53
N ASP A 103 7.01 6.72 21.97
CA ASP A 103 8.18 7.17 22.72
C ASP A 103 7.79 8.09 23.87
N TYR A 104 6.84 8.99 23.60
CA TYR A 104 6.31 9.88 24.62
C TYR A 104 5.52 9.13 25.70
N ALA A 105 4.70 8.16 25.33
CA ALA A 105 3.97 7.32 26.28
C ALA A 105 4.93 6.50 27.16
N ALA A 106 6.01 5.95 26.58
CA ALA A 106 7.06 5.26 27.33
C ALA A 106 7.75 6.20 28.32
N LEU A 107 8.13 7.41 27.89
CA LEU A 107 8.73 8.44 28.75
C LEU A 107 7.80 8.84 29.91
N LEU A 108 6.51 8.95 29.66
CA LEU A 108 5.52 9.21 30.71
C LEU A 108 5.42 8.03 31.68
N SER A 109 5.34 6.80 31.16
CA SER A 109 5.28 5.57 31.96
C SER A 109 6.50 5.41 32.86
N ASP A 110 7.71 5.62 32.34
CA ASP A 110 8.97 5.55 33.09
C ASP A 110 9.04 6.59 34.21
N SER A 111 8.31 7.70 34.07
CA SER A 111 8.17 8.74 35.08
C SER A 111 6.91 8.59 35.95
N GLY A 112 6.16 7.50 35.82
CA GLY A 112 4.93 7.23 36.57
C GLY A 112 3.79 8.20 36.25
N ARG A 113 3.81 8.82 35.08
CA ARG A 113 2.83 9.83 34.63
C ARG A 113 1.97 9.26 33.50
N SER A 114 0.79 9.84 33.34
CA SER A 114 -0.08 9.60 32.20
C SER A 114 -0.65 10.93 31.69
N ARG A 115 -1.10 10.94 30.44
CA ARG A 115 -1.75 12.08 29.78
C ARG A 115 -2.93 11.59 28.96
N ASP A 116 -4.03 12.32 29.02
CA ASP A 116 -5.14 12.13 28.09
C ASP A 116 -4.96 13.05 26.87
N LEU A 117 -4.58 12.44 25.76
CA LEU A 117 -4.42 13.13 24.47
C LEU A 117 -5.73 13.11 23.66
N GLY A 118 -6.82 12.55 24.17
CA GLY A 118 -8.07 12.37 23.45
C GLY A 118 -8.06 11.15 22.54
N THR A 119 -9.19 10.90 21.86
CA THR A 119 -9.41 9.71 21.04
C THR A 119 -8.49 9.71 19.81
N MET A 120 -7.61 8.72 19.70
CA MET A 120 -6.88 8.45 18.46
C MET A 120 -7.82 7.84 17.43
N ILE A 121 -8.06 8.57 16.34
CA ILE A 121 -8.70 8.03 15.14
C ILE A 121 -7.59 7.42 14.28
N LEU A 122 -7.21 6.19 14.61
CA LEU A 122 -6.33 5.39 13.76
C LEU A 122 -7.00 5.18 12.38
N PRO A 123 -6.26 5.25 11.26
CA PRO A 123 -6.83 4.96 9.95
C PRO A 123 -7.35 3.51 9.92
N GLN A 124 -8.66 3.35 10.08
CA GLN A 124 -9.47 2.12 9.99
C GLN A 124 -9.12 0.99 10.97
N THR A 125 -10.09 0.71 11.86
CA THR A 125 -10.32 -0.53 12.62
C THR A 125 -9.16 -1.54 12.61
N PHE A 126 -8.20 -1.34 13.51
CA PHE A 126 -7.30 -2.40 13.95
C PHE A 126 -8.17 -3.49 14.58
N ASP A 127 -8.48 -4.51 13.79
CA ASP A 127 -9.12 -5.71 14.28
C ASP A 127 -8.13 -6.43 15.21
N SER A 128 -8.29 -6.20 16.53
CA SER A 128 -7.40 -6.76 17.54
C SER A 128 -7.40 -8.28 17.53
N ALA A 129 -8.54 -8.92 17.20
CA ALA A 129 -8.63 -10.36 17.08
C ALA A 129 -7.81 -10.86 15.89
N ALA A 130 -7.88 -10.17 14.73
CA ALA A 130 -7.06 -10.52 13.58
C ALA A 130 -5.56 -10.31 13.82
N ARG A 131 -5.17 -9.25 14.55
CA ARG A 131 -3.77 -9.04 14.98
C ARG A 131 -3.31 -10.20 15.87
N ASP A 132 -4.07 -10.54 16.90
CA ASP A 132 -3.70 -11.58 17.85
C ASP A 132 -3.61 -12.96 17.17
N ALA A 133 -4.51 -13.24 16.22
CA ALA A 133 -4.48 -14.45 15.39
C ALA A 133 -3.24 -14.50 14.48
N LEU A 134 -2.89 -13.39 13.82
CA LEU A 134 -1.66 -13.33 13.02
C LEU A 134 -0.40 -13.50 13.88
N ARG A 135 -0.40 -13.01 15.11
CA ARG A 135 0.72 -13.21 16.05
C ARG A 135 0.85 -14.66 16.50
N ALA A 136 -0.27 -15.36 16.66
CA ALA A 136 -0.31 -16.78 17.00
C ALA A 136 0.04 -17.69 15.81
N PHE A 137 0.25 -17.14 14.61
CA PHE A 137 0.60 -17.91 13.42
C PHE A 137 2.01 -18.50 13.54
N CYS A 138 2.12 -19.84 13.48
CA CYS A 138 3.38 -20.58 13.63
C CYS A 138 3.99 -21.05 12.29
N GLY A 139 3.37 -20.75 11.15
CA GLY A 139 3.87 -21.17 9.84
C GLY A 139 5.11 -20.39 9.42
N CYS A 140 5.97 -21.01 8.62
CA CYS A 140 7.17 -20.38 8.07
C CYS A 140 6.95 -19.98 6.61
N TRP A 141 7.32 -18.74 6.25
CA TRP A 141 7.30 -18.32 4.86
C TRP A 141 8.41 -19.00 4.05
N PRO A 142 8.22 -19.22 2.73
CA PRO A 142 9.16 -19.99 1.91
C PRO A 142 10.51 -19.30 1.70
N ASP A 143 10.63 -18.01 2.00
CA ASP A 143 11.87 -17.25 1.88
C ASP A 143 12.11 -16.31 3.07
N ALA A 144 13.37 -15.98 3.31
CA ALA A 144 13.78 -15.14 4.43
C ALA A 144 13.20 -13.72 4.36
N LYS A 145 12.99 -13.17 3.16
CA LYS A 145 12.48 -11.81 2.99
C LYS A 145 11.00 -11.73 3.37
N SER A 146 10.22 -12.74 3.02
CA SER A 146 8.82 -12.87 3.44
C SER A 146 8.70 -12.99 4.97
N ASN A 147 9.57 -13.78 5.60
CA ASN A 147 9.60 -13.89 7.07
C ASN A 147 9.92 -12.53 7.73
N GLN A 148 10.98 -11.84 7.27
CA GLN A 148 11.33 -10.49 7.75
C GLN A 148 10.19 -9.49 7.54
N THR A 149 9.52 -9.56 6.39
CA THR A 149 8.39 -8.68 6.06
C THR A 149 7.19 -8.95 6.96
N PHE A 150 6.93 -10.22 7.27
CA PHE A 150 5.86 -10.63 8.16
C PHE A 150 6.12 -10.15 9.59
N GLU A 151 7.33 -10.34 10.11
CA GLU A 151 7.73 -9.84 11.44
C GLU A 151 7.65 -8.32 11.53
N ALA A 152 8.11 -7.61 10.49
CA ALA A 152 7.98 -6.16 10.42
C ALA A 152 6.52 -5.70 10.36
N TYR A 153 5.65 -6.47 9.68
CA TYR A 153 4.23 -6.19 9.66
C TYR A 153 3.57 -6.43 11.01
N LEU A 154 3.89 -7.53 11.71
CA LEU A 154 3.42 -7.77 13.07
C LEU A 154 3.85 -6.63 14.01
N SER A 155 5.11 -6.19 13.90
CA SER A 155 5.61 -5.03 14.63
C SER A 155 4.82 -3.76 14.30
N PHE A 156 4.49 -3.52 13.03
CA PHE A 156 3.61 -2.42 12.63
C PHE A 156 2.21 -2.57 13.22
N LEU A 157 1.63 -3.76 13.27
CA LEU A 157 0.32 -3.98 13.88
C LEU A 157 0.30 -3.76 15.39
N ASP A 158 1.42 -4.04 16.07
CA ASP A 158 1.57 -3.83 17.51
C ASP A 158 1.84 -2.38 17.87
N THR A 159 2.62 -1.68 17.06
CA THR A 159 3.19 -0.38 17.42
C THR A 159 2.61 0.79 16.61
N GLY A 160 1.96 0.49 15.49
CA GLY A 160 1.54 1.47 14.49
C GLY A 160 2.69 2.01 13.62
N LEU A 161 3.94 1.56 13.82
CA LEU A 161 5.13 2.19 13.26
C LEU A 161 5.54 1.58 11.92
N ALA A 162 5.65 2.41 10.90
CA ALA A 162 6.11 2.00 9.58
C ALA A 162 7.64 1.79 9.50
N THR A 163 8.39 2.08 10.56
CA THR A 163 9.86 2.06 10.60
C THR A 163 10.41 0.67 10.28
N ARG A 164 9.90 -0.38 10.93
CA ARG A 164 10.27 -1.77 10.62
C ARG A 164 9.89 -2.19 9.20
N LEU A 165 8.72 -1.76 8.72
CA LEU A 165 8.30 -1.98 7.34
C LEU A 165 9.24 -1.28 6.34
N SER A 166 9.78 -0.12 6.71
CA SER A 166 10.73 0.64 5.89
C SER A 166 12.09 -0.06 5.80
N GLU A 167 12.56 -0.68 6.88
CA GLU A 167 13.81 -1.46 6.92
C GLU A 167 13.75 -2.68 6.00
N VAL A 168 12.60 -3.35 5.95
CA VAL A 168 12.38 -4.53 5.11
C VAL A 168 11.80 -4.20 3.75
N MET A 169 11.53 -2.93 3.47
CA MET A 169 10.99 -2.50 2.19
C MET A 169 11.94 -2.95 1.07
N GLN A 170 11.39 -3.53 0.00
CA GLN A 170 12.18 -3.67 -1.23
C GLN A 170 12.40 -2.27 -1.82
N PRO A 171 13.61 -1.96 -2.32
CA PRO A 171 13.88 -0.63 -2.87
C PRO A 171 12.80 -0.24 -3.88
N LEU A 172 12.18 0.92 -3.64
CA LEU A 172 11.14 1.51 -4.49
C LEU A 172 11.59 1.49 -5.95
N SER A 173 11.10 0.53 -6.73
CA SER A 173 11.07 0.67 -8.17
C SER A 173 9.64 1.01 -8.56
N GLU A 174 9.37 2.28 -8.77
CA GLU A 174 8.18 2.72 -9.52
C GLU A 174 8.19 2.14 -10.96
N HIS A 175 9.34 1.59 -11.38
CA HIS A 175 9.55 0.91 -12.65
C HIS A 175 9.70 -0.62 -12.48
N PRO A 176 8.82 -1.44 -13.08
CA PRO A 176 8.85 -2.90 -12.97
C PRO A 176 10.00 -3.56 -13.76
N PHE A 177 10.88 -2.79 -14.43
CA PHE A 177 12.11 -3.32 -15.03
C PHE A 177 13.07 -3.90 -13.96
N TYR A 178 12.86 -3.56 -12.68
CA TYR A 178 13.63 -4.04 -11.53
C TYR A 178 12.90 -5.09 -10.67
N GLN A 179 11.85 -5.73 -11.19
CA GLN A 179 11.35 -6.95 -10.56
C GLN A 179 12.48 -8.00 -10.47
N ALA A 180 12.49 -8.79 -9.38
CA ALA A 180 13.42 -9.91 -9.25
C ALA A 180 13.29 -10.84 -10.48
N ALA A 181 14.38 -11.44 -10.94
CA ALA A 181 14.39 -12.32 -12.12
C ALA A 181 13.34 -13.44 -12.03
N ALA A 182 13.04 -13.93 -10.82
CA ALA A 182 12.01 -14.92 -10.55
C ALA A 182 10.57 -14.41 -10.82
N GLN A 183 10.25 -13.17 -10.44
CA GLN A 183 8.95 -12.55 -10.72
C GLN A 183 8.78 -12.30 -12.23
N ARG A 184 9.84 -11.84 -12.89
CA ARG A 184 9.86 -11.69 -14.36
C ARG A 184 9.64 -13.02 -15.09
N GLN A 185 10.30 -14.10 -14.64
CA GLN A 185 10.12 -15.43 -15.23
C GLN A 185 8.69 -15.98 -15.02
N SER A 186 8.08 -15.76 -13.86
CA SER A 186 6.69 -16.18 -13.62
C SER A 186 5.67 -15.39 -14.46
N MET A 187 6.03 -14.18 -14.88
CA MET A 187 5.23 -13.31 -15.75
C MET A 187 5.68 -13.35 -17.21
N GLN A 188 6.35 -14.41 -17.67
CA GLN A 188 6.54 -14.63 -19.10
C GLN A 188 5.41 -15.52 -19.66
N PRO A 189 4.73 -15.10 -20.74
CA PRO A 189 3.69 -15.91 -21.34
C PRO A 189 4.36 -17.14 -21.92
N CYS A 190 3.80 -18.31 -21.65
CA CYS A 190 4.19 -19.49 -22.38
C CYS A 190 3.70 -19.28 -23.82
N GLU A 191 4.58 -19.41 -24.80
CA GLU A 191 4.22 -19.21 -26.21
C GLU A 191 3.10 -20.14 -26.68
N THR A 192 2.81 -21.20 -25.93
CA THR A 192 1.84 -22.24 -26.26
C THR A 192 0.45 -22.04 -25.67
N GLU A 193 0.23 -21.12 -24.71
CA GLU A 193 -1.04 -21.02 -23.96
C GLU A 193 -1.57 -19.58 -23.89
N ASN A 194 -2.90 -19.42 -24.01
CA ASN A 194 -3.56 -18.14 -23.83
C ASN A 194 -3.45 -17.68 -22.37
N THR A 195 -3.02 -16.45 -22.15
CA THR A 195 -2.85 -15.88 -20.82
C THR A 195 -3.77 -14.67 -20.66
N LEU A 196 -4.56 -14.65 -19.60
CA LEU A 196 -5.33 -13.48 -19.20
C LEU A 196 -4.54 -12.69 -18.16
N VAL A 197 -4.18 -11.45 -18.48
CA VAL A 197 -3.63 -10.50 -17.51
C VAL A 197 -4.77 -9.58 -17.07
N TRP A 198 -5.08 -9.60 -15.78
CA TRP A 198 -6.30 -9.00 -15.26
C TRP A 198 -6.02 -8.18 -14.01
N GLU A 199 -6.38 -6.91 -14.07
CA GLU A 199 -6.41 -6.04 -12.90
C GLU A 199 -7.84 -5.93 -12.35
N ILE A 200 -7.99 -6.19 -11.05
CA ILE A 200 -9.26 -6.01 -10.32
C ILE A 200 -9.02 -5.03 -9.17
N ALA A 201 -9.44 -3.79 -9.37
CA ALA A 201 -9.16 -2.68 -8.45
C ALA A 201 -10.25 -1.60 -8.54
N PRO A 202 -10.44 -0.76 -7.49
CA PRO A 202 -11.37 0.36 -7.55
C PRO A 202 -10.96 1.42 -8.58
N LYS A 203 -9.65 1.55 -8.83
CA LYS A 203 -9.07 2.40 -9.87
C LYS A 203 -7.89 1.67 -10.48
N ARG A 204 -7.67 1.91 -11.77
CA ARG A 204 -6.57 1.31 -12.53
C ARG A 204 -5.21 1.79 -11.99
N THR A 205 -4.27 0.86 -11.87
CA THR A 205 -2.86 1.17 -11.61
C THR A 205 -2.05 1.09 -12.90
N ALA A 206 -0.73 1.23 -12.83
CA ALA A 206 0.14 1.03 -13.99
C ALA A 206 0.35 -0.45 -14.36
N PHE A 207 -0.25 -1.40 -13.64
CA PHE A 207 0.00 -2.84 -13.80
C PHE A 207 -0.21 -3.34 -15.23
N LEU A 208 -1.32 -2.97 -15.88
CA LEU A 208 -1.65 -3.47 -17.21
C LEU A 208 -0.70 -2.93 -18.29
N GLU A 209 -0.38 -1.63 -18.26
CA GLU A 209 0.61 -1.05 -19.18
C GLU A 209 1.98 -1.71 -19.03
N GLN A 210 2.37 -1.96 -17.78
CA GLN A 210 3.62 -2.62 -17.47
C GLN A 210 3.66 -4.05 -18.02
N ALA A 211 2.57 -4.81 -17.87
CA ALA A 211 2.46 -6.15 -18.43
C ALA A 211 2.51 -6.16 -19.96
N VAL A 212 1.90 -5.17 -20.62
CA VAL A 212 1.98 -5.01 -22.09
C VAL A 212 3.42 -4.82 -22.56
N LEU A 213 4.19 -3.96 -21.88
CA LEU A 213 5.59 -3.69 -22.24
C LEU A 213 6.50 -4.92 -22.03
N GLN A 214 6.18 -5.76 -21.05
CA GLN A 214 7.00 -6.92 -20.70
C GLN A 214 6.67 -8.19 -21.49
N SER A 215 5.46 -8.28 -22.01
CA SER A 215 4.92 -9.48 -22.65
C SER A 215 4.28 -9.18 -24.00
N PRO A 216 5.04 -8.73 -25.02
CA PRO A 216 4.49 -8.47 -26.35
C PRO A 216 4.16 -9.80 -27.04
N SER A 217 2.99 -10.36 -26.76
CA SER A 217 2.49 -11.60 -27.35
C SER A 217 1.03 -11.46 -27.73
N LYS A 218 0.66 -11.94 -28.92
CA LYS A 218 -0.73 -11.98 -29.41
C LYS A 218 -1.62 -12.96 -28.62
N ARG A 219 -1.05 -13.73 -27.71
CA ARG A 219 -1.77 -14.70 -26.86
C ARG A 219 -2.09 -14.15 -25.46
N VAL A 220 -1.77 -12.88 -25.22
CA VAL A 220 -2.07 -12.21 -23.96
C VAL A 220 -3.31 -11.34 -24.16
N ASN A 221 -4.35 -11.65 -23.39
CA ASN A 221 -5.54 -10.82 -23.27
C ASN A 221 -5.40 -9.96 -22.02
N TYR A 222 -5.84 -8.71 -22.11
CA TYR A 222 -5.76 -7.76 -21.00
C TYR A 222 -7.17 -7.39 -20.55
N ALA A 223 -7.39 -7.38 -19.24
CA ALA A 223 -8.68 -7.09 -18.65
C ALA A 223 -8.57 -6.13 -17.48
N PHE A 224 -9.58 -5.27 -17.34
CA PHE A 224 -9.77 -4.45 -16.14
C PHE A 224 -11.16 -4.68 -15.55
N SER A 225 -11.22 -4.84 -14.24
CA SER A 225 -12.47 -4.96 -13.51
C SER A 225 -12.48 -4.13 -12.24
N ALA A 226 -13.68 -3.71 -11.84
CA ALA A 226 -13.93 -3.04 -10.58
C ALA A 226 -15.09 -3.72 -9.85
N MET A 227 -15.10 -3.65 -8.52
CA MET A 227 -16.22 -4.16 -7.72
C MET A 227 -17.47 -3.27 -7.84
N ASN A 228 -17.29 -2.01 -8.21
CA ASN A 228 -18.36 -1.03 -8.39
C ASN A 228 -18.56 -0.71 -9.88
N ALA A 229 -19.79 -0.88 -10.37
CA ALA A 229 -20.15 -0.59 -11.76
C ALA A 229 -20.04 0.90 -12.13
N ALA A 230 -20.14 1.81 -11.15
CA ALA A 230 -20.01 3.25 -11.42
C ALA A 230 -18.59 3.67 -11.82
N ASP A 231 -17.58 2.92 -11.37
CA ASP A 231 -16.16 3.30 -11.50
C ASP A 231 -15.48 2.69 -12.74
N ILE A 232 -16.14 1.75 -13.43
CA ILE A 232 -15.48 0.94 -14.46
C ILE A 232 -15.48 1.55 -15.86
N ALA A 233 -16.58 2.17 -16.30
CA ALA A 233 -16.74 2.58 -17.70
C ALA A 233 -15.69 3.62 -18.11
N GLY A 234 -15.38 4.57 -17.22
CA GLY A 234 -14.36 5.59 -17.46
C GLY A 234 -12.94 5.02 -17.55
N GLU A 235 -12.58 4.09 -16.65
CA GLU A 235 -11.26 3.45 -16.66
C GLU A 235 -11.10 2.49 -17.85
N ALA A 236 -12.15 1.74 -18.20
CA ALA A 236 -12.16 0.87 -19.37
C ALA A 236 -11.97 1.65 -20.68
N ALA A 237 -12.68 2.78 -20.85
CA ALA A 237 -12.52 3.67 -22.00
C ALA A 237 -11.10 4.23 -22.12
N ARG A 238 -10.49 4.64 -21.01
CA ARG A 238 -9.10 5.10 -20.96
C ARG A 238 -8.13 3.99 -21.35
N LEU A 239 -8.31 2.79 -20.81
CA LEU A 239 -7.46 1.64 -21.14
C LEU A 239 -7.55 1.28 -22.62
N LYS A 240 -8.76 1.26 -23.20
CA LYS A 240 -8.96 1.04 -24.64
C LYS A 240 -8.23 2.09 -25.48
N LEU A 241 -8.33 3.36 -25.11
CA LEU A 241 -7.63 4.44 -25.81
C LEU A 241 -6.10 4.33 -25.74
N LEU A 242 -5.56 3.84 -24.61
CA LEU A 242 -4.12 3.60 -24.44
C LEU A 242 -3.63 2.41 -25.26
N LEU A 243 -4.42 1.33 -25.32
CA LEU A 243 -4.01 0.06 -25.92
C LEU A 243 -4.38 -0.10 -27.40
N GLN A 244 -5.34 0.68 -27.92
CA GLN A 244 -5.77 0.61 -29.33
C GLN A 244 -4.63 0.85 -30.31
N GLY A 245 -3.67 1.72 -29.97
CA GLY A 245 -2.51 2.02 -30.82
C GLY A 245 -1.55 0.83 -30.98
N LEU A 246 -1.65 -0.14 -30.08
CA LEU A 246 -0.91 -1.41 -30.11
C LEU A 246 -1.73 -2.55 -30.72
N GLY A 247 -2.95 -2.27 -31.21
CA GLY A 247 -3.87 -3.27 -31.74
C GLY A 247 -4.46 -4.21 -30.68
N ILE A 248 -4.41 -3.81 -29.41
CA ILE A 248 -4.92 -4.59 -28.27
C ILE A 248 -6.32 -4.09 -27.91
N SER A 249 -7.29 -4.99 -27.86
CA SER A 249 -8.65 -4.71 -27.40
C SER A 249 -8.83 -5.25 -25.98
N PRO A 250 -8.84 -4.40 -24.94
CA PRO A 250 -9.00 -4.88 -23.56
C PRO A 250 -10.44 -5.30 -23.29
N ALA A 251 -10.61 -6.30 -22.42
CA ALA A 251 -11.88 -6.68 -21.84
C ALA A 251 -12.18 -5.85 -20.58
N ALA A 252 -13.47 -5.68 -20.26
CA ALA A 252 -13.88 -4.98 -19.05
C ALA A 252 -15.18 -5.54 -18.47
N SER A 253 -15.23 -5.67 -17.15
CA SER A 253 -16.43 -6.11 -16.45
C SER A 253 -16.46 -5.64 -15.01
N SER A 254 -17.62 -5.29 -14.46
CA SER A 254 -17.72 -5.24 -12.99
C SER A 254 -17.76 -6.66 -12.45
N VAL A 255 -17.15 -6.89 -11.29
CA VAL A 255 -17.06 -8.23 -10.68
C VAL A 255 -17.58 -8.22 -9.25
N HIS A 256 -18.25 -9.29 -8.87
CA HIS A 256 -18.57 -9.59 -7.48
C HIS A 256 -18.49 -11.09 -7.26
N SER A 257 -18.26 -11.51 -6.01
CA SER A 257 -18.26 -12.91 -5.62
C SER A 257 -19.38 -13.17 -4.64
N GLU A 258 -20.26 -14.11 -4.95
CA GLU A 258 -21.36 -14.55 -4.09
C GLU A 258 -21.41 -16.07 -4.07
N GLY A 259 -21.61 -16.68 -2.90
CA GLY A 259 -21.68 -18.16 -2.79
C GLY A 259 -20.41 -18.92 -3.20
N GLY A 260 -19.27 -18.25 -3.39
CA GLY A 260 -18.04 -18.86 -3.90
C GLY A 260 -17.92 -18.89 -5.43
N GLU A 261 -18.89 -18.32 -6.14
CA GLU A 261 -18.87 -18.12 -7.58
C GLU A 261 -18.51 -16.67 -7.93
N LEU A 262 -17.93 -16.48 -9.11
CA LEU A 262 -17.62 -15.16 -9.66
C LEU A 262 -18.71 -14.74 -10.65
N PHE A 263 -19.28 -13.57 -10.43
CA PHE A 263 -20.24 -12.96 -11.35
C PHE A 263 -19.60 -11.76 -12.04
N GLN A 264 -19.75 -11.71 -13.37
CA GLN A 264 -19.29 -10.61 -14.21
C GLN A 264 -20.48 -9.89 -14.82
N THR A 265 -20.46 -8.57 -14.79
CA THR A 265 -21.40 -7.73 -15.54
C THR A 265 -20.65 -6.97 -16.61
N GLY A 266 -21.16 -7.04 -17.84
CA GLY A 266 -20.53 -6.41 -19.01
C GLY A 266 -20.53 -4.89 -18.93
N VAL A 267 -19.54 -4.29 -19.60
CA VAL A 267 -19.46 -2.86 -19.85
C VAL A 267 -19.73 -2.64 -21.34
N ASP A 268 -20.62 -1.71 -21.69
CA ASP A 268 -21.00 -1.46 -23.07
C ASP A 268 -19.77 -1.19 -23.97
N GLY A 269 -19.63 -1.95 -25.05
CA GLY A 269 -18.53 -1.82 -26.01
C GLY A 269 -17.22 -2.51 -25.60
N PHE A 270 -17.27 -3.38 -24.59
CA PHE A 270 -16.17 -4.23 -24.13
C PHE A 270 -16.58 -5.70 -24.04
N ASP A 271 -15.64 -6.59 -24.35
CA ASP A 271 -15.80 -8.02 -24.10
C ASP A 271 -15.68 -8.33 -22.61
N LEU A 272 -16.24 -9.46 -22.18
CA LEU A 272 -16.06 -9.97 -20.83
C LEU A 272 -14.67 -10.63 -20.67
N PRO A 273 -13.97 -10.42 -19.54
CA PRO A 273 -12.73 -11.14 -19.24
C PRO A 273 -12.96 -12.66 -19.22
N ASP A 274 -12.09 -13.42 -19.89
CA ASP A 274 -12.19 -14.88 -19.98
C ASP A 274 -11.80 -15.57 -18.65
N ILE A 275 -12.81 -15.84 -17.83
CA ILE A 275 -12.63 -16.54 -16.55
C ILE A 275 -12.16 -17.99 -16.70
N ALA A 276 -12.16 -18.57 -17.91
CA ALA A 276 -11.69 -19.93 -18.17
C ALA A 276 -10.29 -19.95 -18.81
N ALA A 277 -9.62 -18.79 -18.92
CA ALA A 277 -8.27 -18.71 -19.45
C ALA A 277 -7.34 -19.68 -18.69
N PRO A 278 -6.55 -20.52 -19.40
CA PRO A 278 -5.76 -21.57 -18.76
C PRO A 278 -4.66 -21.01 -17.86
N ARG A 279 -4.17 -19.80 -18.17
CA ARG A 279 -3.24 -19.05 -17.32
C ARG A 279 -3.83 -17.69 -17.01
N LYS A 280 -3.79 -17.30 -15.74
CA LYS A 280 -4.24 -15.97 -15.27
C LYS A 280 -3.14 -15.29 -14.46
N TRP A 281 -2.88 -14.02 -14.76
CA TRP A 281 -2.07 -13.15 -13.92
C TRP A 281 -2.91 -12.02 -13.39
N LEU A 282 -3.04 -11.96 -12.08
CA LEU A 282 -3.98 -11.09 -11.40
C LEU A 282 -3.24 -10.01 -10.62
N HIS A 283 -3.71 -8.78 -10.72
CA HIS A 283 -3.44 -7.74 -9.71
C HIS A 283 -4.75 -7.44 -8.98
N LEU A 284 -4.79 -7.71 -7.67
CA LEU A 284 -5.98 -7.59 -6.86
C LEU A 284 -5.82 -6.51 -5.79
N GLN A 285 -6.69 -5.52 -5.83
CA GLN A 285 -6.88 -4.53 -4.78
C GLN A 285 -8.37 -4.46 -4.44
N VAL A 286 -8.83 -5.41 -3.64
CA VAL A 286 -10.25 -5.62 -3.29
C VAL A 286 -10.41 -5.88 -1.80
N ASP A 287 -11.63 -5.76 -1.30
CA ASP A 287 -11.92 -5.93 0.12
C ASP A 287 -11.80 -7.40 0.61
N ASP A 288 -12.20 -8.37 -0.21
CA ASP A 288 -12.13 -9.81 0.14
C ASP A 288 -11.37 -10.64 -0.92
N PRO A 289 -10.03 -10.47 -0.99
CA PRO A 289 -9.23 -11.09 -2.05
C PRO A 289 -9.22 -12.62 -1.98
N ALA A 290 -9.35 -13.21 -0.80
CA ALA A 290 -9.30 -14.66 -0.62
C ALA A 290 -10.50 -15.37 -1.29
N THR A 291 -11.71 -14.84 -1.14
CA THR A 291 -12.90 -15.38 -1.81
C THR A 291 -12.83 -15.20 -3.32
N LEU A 292 -12.37 -14.04 -3.78
CA LEU A 292 -12.21 -13.76 -5.20
C LEU A 292 -11.19 -14.69 -5.86
N LEU A 293 -10.04 -14.92 -5.21
CA LEU A 293 -9.03 -15.86 -5.68
C LEU A 293 -9.52 -17.29 -5.74
N GLN A 294 -10.28 -17.73 -4.74
CA GLN A 294 -10.87 -19.06 -4.74
C GLN A 294 -11.78 -19.25 -5.97
N ALA A 295 -12.69 -18.32 -6.23
CA ALA A 295 -13.56 -18.39 -7.41
C ALA A 295 -12.74 -18.38 -8.72
N LEU A 296 -11.76 -17.47 -8.83
CA LEU A 296 -10.91 -17.35 -10.02
C LEU A 296 -10.02 -18.58 -10.26
N SER A 297 -9.73 -19.37 -9.23
CA SER A 297 -8.93 -20.59 -9.35
C SER A 297 -9.70 -21.80 -9.91
N GLN A 298 -11.04 -21.78 -9.91
CA GLN A 298 -11.85 -23.00 -10.16
C GLN A 298 -11.75 -23.60 -11.57
N HIS A 299 -11.23 -22.85 -12.55
CA HIS A 299 -11.16 -23.30 -13.95
C HIS A 299 -9.87 -22.85 -14.66
N THR A 300 -8.75 -22.77 -13.92
CA THR A 300 -7.46 -22.36 -14.47
C THR A 300 -6.38 -23.36 -14.13
N ARG A 301 -5.48 -23.61 -15.09
CA ARG A 301 -4.32 -24.47 -14.88
C ARG A 301 -3.25 -23.77 -14.06
N GLU A 302 -3.06 -22.48 -14.29
CA GLU A 302 -2.11 -21.66 -13.53
C GLU A 302 -2.72 -20.30 -13.20
N LEU A 303 -2.53 -19.85 -11.96
CA LEU A 303 -2.94 -18.54 -11.51
C LEU A 303 -1.82 -17.95 -10.66
N LEU A 304 -1.29 -16.82 -11.12
CA LEU A 304 -0.37 -15.98 -10.37
C LEU A 304 -1.15 -14.73 -9.93
N ALA A 305 -1.21 -14.45 -8.63
CA ALA A 305 -1.91 -13.29 -8.12
C ALA A 305 -1.01 -12.42 -7.25
N HIS A 306 -1.02 -11.13 -7.54
CA HIS A 306 -0.44 -10.08 -6.71
C HIS A 306 -1.58 -9.38 -5.96
N VAL A 307 -1.66 -9.63 -4.65
CA VAL A 307 -2.73 -9.15 -3.79
C VAL A 307 -2.21 -8.03 -2.90
N ARG A 308 -2.83 -6.85 -2.99
CA ARG A 308 -2.62 -5.75 -2.05
C ARG A 308 -3.45 -6.01 -0.79
N VAL A 309 -2.78 -6.42 0.29
CA VAL A 309 -3.41 -6.76 1.58
C VAL A 309 -3.47 -5.58 2.56
N GLY A 310 -3.02 -4.43 2.10
CA GLY A 310 -2.68 -3.29 2.94
C GLY A 310 -3.84 -2.49 3.53
N LEU A 311 -5.07 -3.02 3.47
CA LEU A 311 -6.24 -2.34 4.01
C LEU A 311 -6.65 -2.92 5.38
N ARG A 312 -6.54 -4.24 5.60
CA ARG A 312 -6.96 -4.87 6.87
C ARG A 312 -6.15 -6.13 7.20
N PRO A 313 -5.73 -6.35 8.47
CA PRO A 313 -5.06 -7.58 8.91
C PRO A 313 -5.84 -8.86 8.60
N THR A 314 -7.17 -8.77 8.64
CA THR A 314 -8.09 -9.86 8.28
C THR A 314 -7.91 -10.37 6.85
N GLN A 315 -7.46 -9.52 5.91
CA GLN A 315 -7.21 -9.95 4.54
C GLN A 315 -6.03 -10.92 4.47
N LEU A 316 -4.91 -10.59 5.14
CA LEU A 316 -3.75 -11.48 5.20
C LEU A 316 -4.10 -12.79 5.92
N LEU A 317 -4.83 -12.71 7.04
CA LEU A 317 -5.27 -13.89 7.79
C LEU A 317 -6.10 -14.84 6.91
N LYS A 318 -7.13 -14.32 6.22
CA LYS A 318 -7.96 -15.12 5.31
C LYS A 318 -7.16 -15.75 4.17
N LEU A 319 -6.14 -15.07 3.65
CA LEU A 319 -5.28 -15.64 2.62
C LEU A 319 -4.45 -16.82 3.18
N LEU A 320 -3.88 -16.66 4.38
CA LEU A 320 -3.15 -17.72 5.09
C LEU A 320 -4.05 -18.92 5.43
N GLU A 321 -5.31 -18.69 5.73
CA GLU A 321 -6.29 -19.76 6.00
C GLU A 321 -6.69 -20.55 4.75
N ARG A 322 -6.73 -19.89 3.57
CA ARG A 322 -7.25 -20.49 2.33
C ARG A 322 -6.18 -21.00 1.37
N HIS A 323 -4.94 -20.58 1.52
CA HIS A 323 -3.86 -20.93 0.62
C HIS A 323 -2.64 -21.46 1.39
N PRO A 324 -1.90 -22.45 0.85
CA PRO A 324 -0.67 -22.94 1.48
C PRO A 324 0.41 -21.85 1.48
N ILE A 325 1.05 -21.61 2.63
CA ILE A 325 2.08 -20.59 2.79
C ILE A 325 3.29 -20.82 1.90
N GLU A 326 3.61 -22.07 1.57
CA GLU A 326 4.73 -22.46 0.71
C GLU A 326 4.59 -21.92 -0.73
N ARG A 327 3.38 -21.52 -1.11
CA ARG A 327 3.06 -20.93 -2.41
C ARG A 327 2.92 -19.41 -2.39
N MET A 328 3.26 -18.78 -1.26
CA MET A 328 3.10 -17.34 -1.06
C MET A 328 4.43 -16.63 -0.82
N THR A 329 4.54 -15.42 -1.34
CA THR A 329 5.66 -14.51 -1.06
C THR A 329 5.09 -13.19 -0.57
N LEU A 330 5.52 -12.74 0.61
CA LEU A 330 5.12 -11.48 1.19
C LEU A 330 6.21 -10.43 0.98
N ILE A 331 5.83 -9.29 0.42
CA ILE A 331 6.73 -8.16 0.22
C ILE A 331 6.12 -6.86 0.74
N CYS A 332 6.98 -5.95 1.17
CA CYS A 332 6.65 -4.56 1.45
C CYS A 332 7.32 -3.70 0.38
N ASP A 333 6.53 -3.00 -0.43
CA ASP A 333 7.03 -2.18 -1.55
C ASP A 333 7.00 -0.67 -1.26
N ARG A 334 6.28 -0.26 -0.21
CA ARG A 334 6.27 1.11 0.32
C ARG A 334 6.01 1.08 1.83
N PRO A 335 6.40 2.11 2.58
CA PRO A 335 6.12 2.18 4.01
C PRO A 335 4.63 2.29 4.31
N GLY A 336 4.18 1.63 5.36
CA GLY A 336 2.81 1.72 5.88
C GLY A 336 1.86 0.63 5.39
N PRO A 337 0.58 0.68 5.81
CA PRO A 337 -0.34 -0.44 5.66
C PRO A 337 -0.57 -0.80 4.19
N LEU A 338 -0.75 0.20 3.31
CA LEU A 338 -0.99 0.02 1.86
C LEU A 338 0.18 -0.60 1.08
N GLY A 339 1.36 -0.75 1.68
CA GLY A 339 2.54 -1.26 1.00
C GLY A 339 2.76 -2.76 1.07
N LEU A 340 1.86 -3.49 1.71
CA LEU A 340 1.96 -4.94 1.76
C LEU A 340 1.32 -5.59 0.55
N GLN A 341 2.10 -6.45 -0.10
CA GLN A 341 1.67 -7.24 -1.23
C GLN A 341 2.03 -8.71 -1.00
N VAL A 342 1.04 -9.58 -1.17
CA VAL A 342 1.22 -11.03 -1.19
C VAL A 342 1.16 -11.50 -2.63
N THR A 343 2.19 -12.22 -3.07
CA THR A 343 2.17 -12.94 -4.35
C THR A 343 1.82 -14.39 -4.08
N ILE A 344 0.83 -14.94 -4.80
CA ILE A 344 0.35 -16.32 -4.61
C ILE A 344 0.41 -17.04 -5.95
N ASN A 345 1.01 -18.23 -5.98
CA ASN A 345 1.04 -19.10 -7.16
C ASN A 345 0.16 -20.34 -6.94
N ILE A 346 -0.93 -20.44 -7.70
CA ILE A 346 -1.83 -21.59 -7.71
C ILE A 346 -1.60 -22.36 -9.01
N LYS A 347 -1.12 -23.60 -8.90
CA LYS A 347 -1.10 -24.56 -10.00
C LYS A 347 -2.29 -25.50 -9.81
N GLY A 348 -3.19 -25.50 -10.79
CA GLY A 348 -4.22 -26.51 -10.97
C GLY A 348 -3.57 -27.88 -11.18
N LEU A 349 -4.22 -28.91 -10.63
CA LEU A 349 -3.78 -30.30 -10.76
C LEU A 349 -3.90 -30.79 -12.21
#